data_AF-A0A9E2X9G9-F1
#
_entry.id   AF-A0A9E2X9G9-F1
#
_cell.length_a   1.000
_cell.length_b   1.000
_cell.length_c   1.000
_cell.angle_alpha   90.00
_cell.angle_beta   90.00
_cell.angle_gamma   90.00
#
_symmetry.space_group_name_H-M   'P 1'
#
loop_
_entity.id
_entity.type
_entity.pdbx_description
1 polymer ?
#
loop_
_entity_poly.entity_id
_entity_poly.type
_entity_poly.pdbx_seq_one_letter_code
_entity_poly.pdbx_strand_id
1 'polypeptide(L)' 'FIFAYVVSGAIESQVNDQPKRVYHAGESWYETPGSSHRVSRNASATKPAKLLAVFVVDTEDKPLTTPAP' A
#
# COMPACT_ATOMS: atom_id res chain seq x y z
N PHE A 1 -2.30 -2.24 -12.04
CA PHE A 1 -1.92 -1.28 -10.97
C PHE A 1 -2.50 -1.77 -9.65
N ILE A 2 -1.97 -1.29 -8.52
CA ILE A 2 -2.53 -1.62 -7.20
C ILE A 2 -3.26 -0.40 -6.66
N PHE A 3 -4.47 -0.60 -6.14
CA PHE A 3 -5.23 0.40 -5.39
C PHE A 3 -5.24 0.01 -3.91
N ALA A 4 -4.90 0.95 -3.05
CA ALA A 4 -4.80 0.74 -1.62
C ALA A 4 -5.77 1.67 -0.88
N TYR A 5 -6.56 1.11 0.05
CA TYR A 5 -7.57 1.84 0.81
C TYR A 5 -7.51 1.48 2.29
N VAL A 6 -7.42 2.50 3.15
CA VAL A 6 -7.40 2.29 4.60
C VAL A 6 -8.82 2.08 5.08
N VAL A 7 -9.12 0.84 5.49
CA VAL A 7 -10.44 0.48 6.01
C VAL A 7 -10.63 1.00 7.44
N SER A 8 -9.59 0.94 8.27
CA SER A 8 -9.63 1.44 9.66
C SER A 8 -8.21 1.72 10.17
N GLY A 9 -8.08 2.61 11.17
CA GLY A 9 -6.79 2.96 11.76
C GLY A 9 -5.98 3.91 10.89
N ALA A 10 -4.65 3.79 10.92
CA ALA A 10 -3.73 4.62 10.15
C ALA A 10 -2.53 3.81 9.65
N ILE A 11 -2.15 4.03 8.39
CA ILE A 11 -1.05 3.32 7.71
C ILE A 11 0.00 4.34 7.29
N GLU A 12 1.24 4.15 7.72
CA GLU A 12 2.38 4.86 7.15
C GLU A 12 2.82 4.13 5.88
N SER A 13 2.78 4.82 4.75
CA SER A 13 3.16 4.28 3.44
C SER A 13 4.24 5.14 2.77
N GLN A 14 5.12 4.47 2.02
CA GLN A 14 6.10 5.08 1.14
C GLN A 14 6.19 4.30 -0.17
N VAL A 15 5.75 4.93 -1.26
CA VAL A 15 5.83 4.38 -2.62
C VAL A 15 6.97 5.07 -3.37
N ASN A 16 7.87 4.28 -3.94
CA ASN A 16 9.09 4.74 -4.59
C ASN A 16 9.91 5.66 -3.66
N ASP A 17 10.45 6.75 -4.20
CA ASP A 17 11.18 7.78 -3.46
C ASP A 17 10.29 8.94 -3.00
N GLN A 18 8.96 8.76 -3.02
CA GLN A 18 8.04 9.77 -2.49
C GLN A 18 8.22 9.92 -0.97
N PRO A 19 7.86 11.09 -0.40
CA PRO A 19 7.83 11.27 1.05
C PRO A 19 6.93 10.23 1.73
N LYS A 20 7.32 9.81 2.94
CA LYS A 20 6.46 8.98 3.77
C LYS A 20 5.19 9.75 4.10
N ARG A 21 4.04 9.09 3.98
CA ARG A 21 2.73 9.67 4.30
C ARG A 21 1.96 8.73 5.21
N VAL A 22 1.28 9.29 6.19
CA VAL A 22 0.29 8.58 7.00
C VAL A 22 -1.08 8.77 6.37
N TYR A 23 -1.72 7.66 6.00
CA TYR A 23 -3.08 7.59 5.50
C TYR A 23 -4.01 7.09 6.61
N HIS A 24 -5.16 7.72 6.75
CA HIS A 24 -6.19 7.41 7.74
C HIS A 24 -7.36 6.69 7.08
N ALA A 25 -8.23 6.08 7.90
CA ALA A 25 -9.45 5.44 7.44
C ALA A 25 -10.23 6.32 6.45
N GLY A 26 -10.59 5.75 5.29
CA GLY A 26 -11.25 6.46 4.20
C GLY A 26 -10.30 7.01 3.13
N GLU A 27 -9.01 7.16 3.43
CA GLU A 27 -8.01 7.60 2.44
C GLU A 27 -7.50 6.43 1.58
N SER A 28 -7.00 6.78 0.40
CA SER A 28 -6.47 5.81 -0.57
C SER A 28 -5.30 6.37 -1.38
N TRP A 29 -4.58 5.46 -2.03
CA TRP A 29 -3.56 5.75 -3.03
C TRP A 29 -3.51 4.65 -4.09
N TYR A 30 -2.76 4.90 -5.16
CA TYR A 30 -2.50 3.91 -6.21
C TYR A 30 -1.00 3.76 -6.46
N GLU A 31 -0.61 2.57 -6.90
CA GLU A 31 0.75 2.21 -7.29
C GLU A 31 0.74 1.77 -8.75
N THR A 32 1.49 2.47 -9.59
CA THR A 32 1.65 2.10 -10.99
C THR A 32 2.53 0.85 -11.13
N PRO A 33 2.42 0.09 -12.22
CA PRO A 33 3.32 -1.04 -12.48
C PRO A 33 4.80 -0.64 -12.31
N GLY A 34 5.58 -1.52 -11.70
CA GLY A 34 6.99 -1.26 -11.39
C GLY A 34 7.28 -0.39 -10.15
N SER A 35 6.24 0.05 -9.43
CA SER A 35 6.44 0.79 -8.16
C SER A 35 7.07 -0.10 -7.08
N SER A 36 7.94 0.50 -6.25
CA SER A 36 8.53 -0.12 -5.07
C SER A 36 7.82 0.40 -3.80
N HIS A 37 7.09 -0.47 -3.10
CA HIS A 37 6.45 -0.14 -1.84
C HIS A 37 7.44 -0.33 -0.69
N ARG A 38 8.15 0.74 -0.32
CA ARG A 38 9.29 0.68 0.64
C ARG A 38 8.86 0.63 2.09
N VAL A 39 7.77 1.31 2.45
CA VAL A 39 7.23 1.30 3.81
C VAL A 39 5.75 1.00 3.73
N SER A 40 5.30 -0.01 4.46
CA SER A 40 3.88 -0.27 4.72
C SER A 40 3.76 -0.81 6.14
N ARG A 41 3.32 0.04 7.07
CA ARG A 41 3.16 -0.37 8.47
C ARG A 41 2.02 0.35 9.16
N ASN A 42 1.54 -0.25 10.24
CA ASN A 42 0.64 0.44 11.16
C ASN A 42 1.35 1.67 11.74
N ALA A 43 0.76 2.84 11.59
CA ALA A 43 1.31 4.09 12.10
C ALA A 43 1.18 4.19 13.64
N SER A 44 0.39 3.31 14.26
CA SER A 44 0.13 3.27 15.68
C SER A 44 0.76 2.04 16.34
N ALA A 45 1.35 2.24 17.53
CA ALA A 45 1.90 1.16 18.35
C ALA A 45 0.85 0.42 19.20
N THR A 46 -0.36 0.98 19.38
CA THR A 46 -1.35 0.50 20.36
C THR A 46 -2.72 0.21 19.76
N LYS A 47 -3.13 0.97 18.74
CA LYS A 47 -4.39 0.77 18.00
C LYS A 47 -4.15 -0.06 16.72
N PRO A 48 -5.06 -0.98 16.37
CA PRO A 48 -4.97 -1.74 15.12
C PRO A 48 -5.29 -0.89 13.89
N ALA A 49 -4.81 -1.33 12.73
CA ALA A 49 -5.12 -0.77 11.42
C ALA A 49 -5.44 -1.88 10.41
N LYS A 50 -6.22 -1.54 9.36
CA LYS A 50 -6.60 -2.46 8.28
C LYS A 50 -6.45 -1.77 6.94
N LEU A 51 -5.66 -2.37 6.05
CA LEU A 51 -5.45 -1.93 4.69
C LEU A 51 -6.06 -2.96 3.73
N LEU A 52 -6.81 -2.48 2.73
CA LEU A 52 -7.27 -3.28 1.60
C LEU A 52 -6.40 -2.94 0.38
N ALA A 53 -5.67 -3.93 -0.13
CA ALA A 53 -4.94 -3.82 -1.40
C ALA A 53 -5.71 -4.57 -2.49
N VAL A 54 -6.06 -3.87 -3.55
CA VAL A 54 -6.77 -4.42 -4.71
C VAL A 54 -5.82 -4.43 -5.89
N PHE A 55 -5.63 -5.60 -6.48
CA PHE A 55 -4.81 -5.80 -7.66
C PHE A 55 -5.72 -5.80 -8.89
N VAL A 56 -5.51 -4.80 -9.76
CA VAL A 56 -6.17 -4.74 -11.08
C VAL A 56 -5.10 -5.05 -12.12
N VAL A 57 -5.16 -6.26 -12.65
CA VAL A 57 -4.12 -6.89 -13.49
C VAL A 57 -4.77 -7.74 -14.57
N ASP A 58 -4.02 -8.05 -15.63
CA ASP A 58 -4.46 -9.02 -16.61
C ASP A 58 -4.39 -10.44 -16.04
N THR A 59 -5.20 -11.36 -16.57
CA THR A 59 -5.32 -12.73 -16.01
C THR A 59 -3.99 -13.51 -16.06
N GLU A 60 -3.14 -13.18 -17.02
CA GLU A 60 -1.84 -13.83 -17.25
C GLU A 60 -0.69 -13.20 -16.42
N ASP A 61 -0.91 -12.07 -15.74
CA ASP A 61 0.14 -11.38 -14.97
C ASP A 61 0.56 -12.17 -13.73
N LYS A 62 1.76 -12.76 -13.75
CA LYS A 62 2.35 -13.48 -12.62
C LYS A 62 3.89 -13.36 -12.66
N PRO A 63 4.58 -13.14 -11.51
CA PRO A 63 4.05 -12.87 -10.17
C PRO A 63 3.55 -11.43 -10.00
N LEU A 64 2.54 -11.21 -9.14
CA LEU A 64 1.92 -9.89 -8.92
C LEU A 64 2.77 -8.92 -8.09
N THR A 65 3.67 -9.45 -7.27
CA THR A 65 4.63 -8.69 -6.48
C THR A 65 5.93 -9.49 -6.35
N THR A 66 7.05 -8.80 -6.21
CA THR A 66 8.32 -9.39 -5.84
C THR A 66 8.83 -8.77 -4.53
N PRO A 67 9.54 -9.53 -3.69
CA PRO A 67 10.25 -8.94 -2.55
C PRO A 67 11.20 -7.83 -3.01
N ALA A 68 11.38 -6.81 -2.17
CA ALA A 68 12.48 -5.87 -2.37
C ALA A 68 13.82 -6.63 -2.25
N PRO A 69 14.88 -6.18 -2.96
CA PRO A 69 16.22 -6.72 -2.79
C PRO A 69 16.74 -6.63 -1.35
#